data_AF-A0A956G4M0-F1
#
_entry.id   AF-A0A956G4M0-F1
#
_cell.length_a   1.000
_cell.length_b   1.000
_cell.length_c   1.000
_cell.angle_alpha   90.00
_cell.angle_beta   90.00
_cell.angle_gamma   90.00
#
_symmetry.space_group_name_H-M   'P 1'
#
loop_
_entity.id
_entity.type
_entity.pdbx_description
1 polymer ?
#
loop_
_entity_poly.entity_id
_entity_poly.type
_entity_poly.pdbx_seq_one_letter_code
_entity_poly.pdbx_strand_id
1 'polypeptide(L)'
;MGFFRKKRATVDEVSPEPAAATPEPAPEPAPKPPQRATAPAKPPEPPKPSYGIDDAIALMRDLPETDNIALVVQVIKRTLESMRVDVAAIIEDGITKQHSLENQVKTLQREIASLLQELAQRREEIASLRADQEETHSVRVLLLGSKSLAAPAPPPPPPPPSPRDESEPSDSKQVDDGWKEDTDVPVTVDAGAIERAR
;
A
#
# COMPACT_ATOMS: atom_id res chain seq x y z
N MET A 1 9.57 -3.00 -43.23
CA MET A 1 8.39 -3.88 -43.42
C MET A 1 7.92 -4.29 -42.03
N GLY A 2 6.76 -3.94 -41.47
CA GLY A 2 5.56 -3.37 -42.04
C GLY A 2 4.37 -4.30 -41.79
N PHE A 3 3.84 -4.36 -40.56
CA PHE A 3 2.52 -4.95 -40.28
C PHE A 3 1.83 -4.28 -39.07
N PHE A 4 1.48 -3.01 -39.24
CA PHE A 4 0.42 -2.35 -38.48
C PHE A 4 -0.93 -2.61 -39.18
N ARG A 5 -1.78 -3.48 -38.63
CA ARG A 5 -3.25 -3.47 -38.82
C ARG A 5 -3.91 -4.01 -37.54
N LYS A 6 -4.51 -3.14 -36.71
CA LYS A 6 -5.88 -2.62 -36.81
C LYS A 6 -6.93 -3.64 -36.33
N LYS A 7 -7.33 -3.50 -35.05
CA LYS A 7 -8.72 -3.63 -34.58
C LYS A 7 -8.87 -2.76 -33.32
N ARG A 8 -9.27 -1.50 -33.54
CA ARG A 8 -9.88 -0.67 -32.50
C ARG A 8 -11.30 -1.21 -32.32
N ALA A 9 -11.59 -1.73 -31.14
CA ALA A 9 -12.96 -1.91 -30.70
C ALA A 9 -13.53 -0.52 -30.42
N THR A 10 -14.49 -0.14 -31.24
CA THR A 10 -15.48 0.89 -30.95
C THR A 10 -16.28 0.44 -29.73
N VAL A 11 -16.08 1.12 -28.61
CA VAL A 11 -17.05 1.14 -27.52
C VAL A 11 -17.34 2.62 -27.27
N ASP A 12 -18.62 2.95 -27.44
CA ASP A 12 -19.28 4.22 -27.17
C ASP A 12 -18.60 5.08 -26.11
N GLU A 13 -17.95 6.14 -26.57
CA GLU A 13 -17.59 7.30 -25.80
C GLU A 13 -18.73 8.32 -25.94
N VAL A 14 -19.81 8.10 -25.19
CA VAL A 14 -20.79 9.16 -24.90
C VAL A 14 -20.23 9.94 -23.70
N SER A 15 -19.36 10.91 -24.00
CA SER A 15 -19.11 12.04 -23.13
C SER A 15 -20.36 12.93 -23.13
N PRO A 16 -21.08 13.10 -22.01
CA PRO A 16 -21.84 14.32 -21.84
C PRO A 16 -20.84 15.44 -21.56
N GLU A 17 -20.66 16.30 -22.54
CA GLU A 17 -20.24 17.69 -22.38
C GLU A 17 -20.95 18.30 -21.15
N PRO A 18 -20.25 18.66 -20.05
CA PRO A 18 -20.81 19.66 -19.16
C PRO A 18 -20.72 20.98 -19.91
N ALA A 19 -21.87 21.41 -20.43
CA ALA A 19 -22.06 22.71 -21.02
C ALA A 19 -21.34 23.79 -20.20
N ALA A 20 -20.57 24.62 -20.91
CA ALA A 20 -20.01 25.85 -20.39
C ALA A 20 -21.11 26.65 -19.69
N ALA A 21 -21.08 26.64 -18.36
CA ALA A 21 -21.85 27.54 -17.54
C ALA A 21 -21.29 28.94 -17.75
N THR A 22 -22.03 29.74 -18.51
CA THR A 22 -21.97 31.19 -18.52
C THR A 22 -21.75 31.71 -17.09
N PRO A 23 -20.78 32.60 -16.82
CA PRO A 23 -20.69 33.28 -15.54
C PRO A 23 -21.94 34.16 -15.38
N GLU A 24 -22.86 33.69 -14.55
CA GLU A 24 -24.02 34.44 -14.10
C GLU A 24 -23.53 35.68 -13.32
N PRO A 25 -24.01 36.89 -13.64
CA PRO A 25 -23.61 38.11 -12.94
C PRO A 25 -24.04 38.04 -11.47
N ALA A 26 -23.10 38.37 -10.59
CA ALA A 26 -23.28 38.42 -9.15
C ALA A 26 -24.56 39.20 -8.76
N PRO A 27 -25.50 38.59 -8.01
CA PRO A 27 -26.59 39.35 -7.42
C PRO A 27 -26.05 40.30 -6.35
N GLU A 28 -26.49 41.54 -6.43
CA GLU A 28 -26.22 42.62 -5.49
C GLU A 28 -26.41 42.20 -4.02
N PRO A 29 -25.60 42.73 -3.09
CA PRO A 29 -25.75 42.45 -1.67
C PRO A 29 -27.07 43.03 -1.15
N ALA A 30 -28.01 42.14 -0.83
CA ALA A 30 -29.24 42.48 -0.14
C ALA A 30 -28.96 43.16 1.23
N PRO A 31 -29.81 44.12 1.64
CA PRO A 31 -29.63 44.87 2.88
C PRO A 31 -29.69 43.97 4.11
N LYS A 32 -28.67 44.10 4.97
CA LYS A 32 -28.57 43.37 6.25
C LYS A 32 -29.83 43.63 7.10
N PRO A 33 -30.56 42.59 7.55
CA PRO A 33 -31.65 42.75 8.48
C PRO A 33 -31.13 43.34 9.81
N PRO A 34 -31.93 44.17 10.50
CA PRO A 34 -31.55 44.80 11.75
C PRO A 34 -31.20 43.74 12.80
N GLN A 35 -29.99 43.83 13.34
CA GLN A 35 -29.52 43.04 14.48
C GLN A 35 -30.48 43.27 15.65
N ARG A 36 -31.39 42.33 15.85
CA ARG A 36 -32.24 42.25 17.02
C ARG A 36 -31.33 41.99 18.22
N ALA A 37 -31.24 42.96 19.11
CA ALA A 37 -30.46 42.86 20.35
C ALA A 37 -30.76 41.53 21.04
N THR A 38 -29.73 40.67 21.09
CA THR A 38 -29.77 39.39 21.79
C THR A 38 -29.87 39.67 23.28
N ALA A 39 -30.90 39.12 23.91
CA ALA A 39 -31.04 39.11 25.35
C ALA A 39 -29.78 38.51 26.01
N PRO A 40 -29.37 38.97 27.21
CA PRO A 40 -28.18 38.46 27.89
C PRO A 40 -28.29 36.94 28.08
N ALA A 41 -27.38 36.21 27.43
CA ALA A 41 -27.29 34.76 27.52
C ALA A 41 -27.06 34.34 28.98
N LYS A 42 -27.91 33.43 29.46
CA LYS A 42 -27.79 32.79 30.76
C LYS A 42 -26.39 32.15 30.85
N PRO A 43 -25.63 32.35 31.95
CA PRO A 43 -24.30 31.76 32.07
C PRO A 43 -24.37 30.23 31.89
N PRO A 44 -23.44 29.63 31.13
CA PRO A 44 -23.44 28.21 30.83
C PRO A 44 -23.33 27.41 32.14
N GLU A 45 -24.37 26.63 32.45
CA GLU A 45 -24.32 25.68 33.56
C GLU A 45 -23.21 24.65 33.28
N PRO A 46 -22.40 24.28 34.28
CA PRO A 46 -21.31 23.33 34.08
C PRO A 46 -21.86 22.00 33.56
N PRO A 47 -21.22 21.37 32.56
CA PRO A 47 -21.70 20.12 31.99
C PRO A 47 -21.72 19.07 33.10
N LYS A 48 -22.90 18.46 33.30
CA LYS A 48 -23.03 17.31 34.19
C LYS A 48 -22.18 16.18 33.60
N PRO A 49 -21.31 15.52 34.38
CA PRO A 49 -20.55 14.39 33.86
C PRO A 49 -21.53 13.29 33.46
N SER A 50 -21.67 13.05 32.15
CA SER A 50 -22.45 11.95 31.62
C SER A 50 -21.59 10.71 31.65
N TYR A 51 -21.94 9.75 32.49
CA TYR A 51 -21.26 8.46 32.56
C TYR A 51 -21.66 7.60 31.35
N GLY A 52 -20.71 7.29 30.47
CA GLY A 52 -20.95 6.55 29.22
C GLY A 52 -20.45 5.11 29.24
N ILE A 53 -20.53 4.42 28.09
CA ILE A 53 -20.00 3.06 27.97
C ILE A 53 -18.49 2.99 28.17
N ASP A 54 -17.75 4.03 27.79
CA ASP A 54 -16.29 4.08 27.96
C ASP A 54 -15.87 4.11 29.43
N ASP A 55 -16.59 4.87 30.25
CA ASP A 55 -16.36 4.93 31.69
C ASP A 55 -16.71 3.57 32.34
N ALA A 56 -17.79 2.93 31.88
CA ALA A 56 -18.14 1.58 32.32
C ALA A 56 -17.06 0.54 31.95
N ILE A 57 -16.49 0.61 30.75
CA ILE A 57 -15.40 -0.27 30.32
C ILE A 57 -14.13 -0.01 31.14
N ALA A 58 -13.78 1.26 31.38
CA ALA A 58 -12.64 1.61 32.21
C ALA A 58 -12.80 1.06 33.63
N LEU A 59 -13.98 1.26 34.24
CA LEU A 59 -14.30 0.70 35.55
C LEU A 59 -14.16 -0.83 35.57
N MET A 60 -14.63 -1.53 34.53
CA MET A 60 -14.50 -2.99 34.43
C MET A 60 -13.06 -3.47 34.32
N ARG A 61 -12.15 -2.66 33.77
CA ARG A 61 -10.71 -2.98 33.64
C ARG A 61 -9.92 -2.76 34.93
N ASP A 62 -10.34 -1.80 35.73
CA ASP A 62 -9.67 -1.45 36.99
C ASP A 62 -10.02 -2.41 38.14
N LEU A 63 -11.02 -3.27 37.93
CA LEU A 63 -11.44 -4.23 38.94
C LEU A 63 -10.54 -5.46 38.96
N PRO A 64 -10.25 -6.01 40.16
CA PRO A 64 -9.45 -7.23 40.27
C PRO A 64 -10.17 -8.38 39.56
N GLU A 65 -9.40 -9.22 38.89
CA GLU A 65 -9.87 -10.49 38.30
C GLU A 65 -10.24 -11.46 39.44
N THR A 66 -11.39 -11.22 40.06
CA THR A 66 -11.96 -12.13 41.05
C THR A 66 -12.84 -13.15 40.37
N ASP A 67 -12.82 -14.39 40.87
CA ASP A 67 -13.64 -15.49 40.35
C ASP A 67 -15.17 -15.25 40.47
N ASN A 68 -15.59 -14.24 41.25
CA ASN A 68 -17.00 -13.96 41.54
C ASN A 68 -17.55 -12.77 40.73
N ILE A 69 -17.65 -12.93 39.40
CA ILE A 69 -18.18 -11.91 38.47
C ILE A 69 -19.57 -11.41 38.91
N ALA A 70 -20.43 -12.29 39.42
CA ALA A 70 -21.78 -11.93 39.86
C ALA A 70 -21.78 -10.87 40.98
N LEU A 71 -20.84 -10.97 41.93
CA LEU A 71 -20.70 -9.99 43.00
C LEU A 71 -20.21 -8.65 42.45
N VAL A 72 -19.24 -8.68 41.54
CA VAL A 72 -18.71 -7.49 40.87
C VAL A 72 -19.82 -6.73 40.14
N VAL A 73 -20.61 -7.42 39.32
CA VAL A 73 -21.74 -6.82 38.60
C VAL A 73 -22.76 -6.23 39.57
N GLN A 74 -23.05 -6.90 40.69
CA GLN A 74 -23.99 -6.40 41.69
C GLN A 74 -23.49 -5.12 42.38
N VAL A 75 -22.20 -5.06 42.73
CA VAL A 75 -21.58 -3.88 43.33
C VAL A 75 -21.59 -2.73 42.34
N ILE A 76 -21.17 -2.95 41.09
CA ILE A 76 -21.17 -1.92 40.04
C ILE A 76 -22.57 -1.38 39.82
N LYS A 77 -23.56 -2.26 39.65
CA LYS A 77 -24.96 -1.86 39.47
C LYS A 77 -25.42 -0.96 40.61
N ARG A 78 -25.17 -1.35 41.85
CA ARG A 78 -25.59 -0.58 43.03
C ARG A 78 -24.84 0.75 43.16
N THR A 79 -23.56 0.79 42.78
CA THR A 79 -22.77 2.02 42.71
C THR A 79 -23.30 2.97 41.63
N LEU A 80 -23.57 2.48 40.42
CA LEU A 80 -24.14 3.29 39.33
C LEU A 80 -25.54 3.83 39.69
N GLU A 81 -26.39 2.99 40.30
CA GLU A 81 -27.71 3.41 40.81
C GLU A 81 -27.58 4.52 41.87
N SER A 82 -26.59 4.43 42.76
CA SER A 82 -26.34 5.48 43.78
C SER A 82 -25.91 6.81 43.17
N MET A 83 -25.20 6.76 42.04
CA MET A 83 -24.79 7.93 41.26
C MET A 83 -25.91 8.44 40.32
N ARG A 84 -27.09 7.80 40.33
CA ARG A 84 -28.22 8.08 39.44
C ARG A 84 -27.86 7.96 37.95
N VAL A 85 -26.95 7.04 37.65
CA VAL A 85 -26.58 6.71 36.27
C VAL A 85 -27.55 5.66 35.75
N ASP A 86 -28.10 5.90 34.55
CA ASP A 86 -29.01 4.98 33.89
C ASP A 86 -28.24 3.88 33.15
N VAL A 87 -28.33 2.66 33.68
CA VAL A 87 -27.67 1.49 33.08
C VAL A 87 -28.26 1.16 31.70
N ALA A 88 -29.55 1.41 31.47
CA ALA A 88 -30.16 1.17 30.15
C ALA A 88 -29.55 2.09 29.09
N ALA A 89 -29.34 3.37 29.42
CA ALA A 89 -28.69 4.33 28.53
C ALA A 89 -27.24 3.93 28.18
N ILE A 90 -26.47 3.40 29.16
CA ILE A 90 -25.12 2.87 28.91
C ILE A 90 -25.15 1.67 27.95
N ILE A 91 -26.14 0.79 28.10
CA ILE A 91 -26.28 -0.38 27.22
C ILE A 91 -26.59 0.06 25.79
N GLU A 92 -27.52 1.01 25.61
CA GLU A 92 -27.84 1.57 24.28
C GLU A 92 -26.65 2.26 23.62
N ASP A 93 -25.88 3.03 24.40
CA ASP A 93 -24.61 3.64 23.96
C ASP A 93 -23.60 2.56 23.53
N GLY A 94 -23.48 1.49 24.33
CA GLY A 94 -22.63 0.34 24.01
C GLY A 94 -23.01 -0.36 22.71
N ILE A 95 -24.29 -0.59 22.46
CA ILE A 95 -24.79 -1.17 21.20
C ILE A 95 -24.45 -0.26 20.01
N THR A 96 -24.67 1.05 20.16
CA THR A 96 -24.39 2.04 19.12
C THR A 96 -22.90 2.07 18.80
N LYS A 97 -22.05 2.07 19.84
CA LYS A 97 -20.59 2.05 19.70
C LYS A 97 -20.10 0.75 19.07
N GLN A 98 -20.63 -0.40 19.49
CA GLN A 98 -20.32 -1.69 18.88
C GLN A 98 -20.62 -1.69 17.38
N HIS A 99 -21.81 -1.25 16.99
CA HIS A 99 -22.19 -1.17 15.58
C HIS A 99 -21.28 -0.22 14.78
N SER A 100 -20.92 0.93 15.36
CA SER A 100 -19.96 1.87 14.76
C SER A 100 -18.59 1.22 14.52
N LEU A 101 -18.04 0.53 15.54
CA LEU A 101 -16.77 -0.17 15.44
C LEU A 101 -16.82 -1.31 14.41
N GLU A 102 -17.88 -2.11 14.40
CA GLU A 102 -18.08 -3.17 13.39
C GLU A 102 -18.09 -2.60 11.97
N ASN A 103 -18.74 -1.45 11.76
CA ASN A 103 -18.75 -0.79 10.46
C ASN A 103 -17.36 -0.27 10.07
N GLN A 104 -16.62 0.32 11.01
CA GLN A 104 -15.24 0.76 10.78
C GLN A 104 -14.34 -0.43 10.42
N VAL A 105 -14.45 -1.54 11.15
CA VAL A 105 -13.70 -2.78 10.85
C VAL A 105 -14.03 -3.27 9.44
N LYS A 106 -15.32 -3.33 9.06
CA LYS A 106 -15.74 -3.73 7.70
C LYS A 106 -15.21 -2.80 6.61
N THR A 107 -15.14 -1.50 6.87
CA THR A 107 -14.57 -0.51 5.94
C THR A 107 -13.07 -0.74 5.77
N LEU A 108 -12.32 -0.83 6.86
CA LEU A 108 -10.88 -1.10 6.84
C LEU A 108 -10.55 -2.42 6.15
N GLN A 109 -11.34 -3.48 6.37
CA GLN A 109 -11.17 -4.76 5.68
C GLN A 109 -11.34 -4.63 4.15
N ARG A 110 -12.29 -3.82 3.68
CA ARG A 110 -12.47 -3.55 2.24
C ARG A 110 -11.29 -2.76 1.67
N GLU A 111 -10.80 -1.76 2.40
CA GLU A 111 -9.63 -0.98 2.00
C GLU A 111 -8.38 -1.86 1.90
N ILE A 112 -8.13 -2.72 2.89
CA ILE A 112 -7.04 -3.70 2.88
C ILE A 112 -7.14 -4.60 1.65
N ALA A 113 -8.33 -5.13 1.34
CA ALA A 113 -8.53 -5.98 0.18
C ALA A 113 -8.22 -5.23 -1.15
N SER A 114 -8.67 -3.98 -1.27
CA SER A 114 -8.37 -3.13 -2.42
C SER A 114 -6.88 -2.86 -2.58
N LEU A 115 -6.18 -2.53 -1.49
CA LEU A 115 -4.74 -2.28 -1.50
C LEU A 115 -3.93 -3.52 -1.84
N LEU A 116 -4.35 -4.71 -1.37
CA LEU A 116 -3.72 -5.97 -1.74
C LEU A 116 -3.86 -6.28 -3.22
N GLN A 117 -5.01 -5.97 -3.82
CA GLN A 117 -5.23 -6.11 -5.26
C GLN A 117 -4.31 -5.16 -6.05
N GLU A 118 -4.21 -3.90 -5.64
CA GLU A 118 -3.30 -2.94 -6.27
C GLU A 118 -1.85 -3.40 -6.16
N LEU A 119 -1.43 -3.88 -4.98
CA LEU A 119 -0.09 -4.42 -4.77
C LEU A 119 0.20 -5.60 -5.69
N ALA A 120 -0.77 -6.51 -5.89
CA ALA A 120 -0.63 -7.63 -6.80
C ALA A 120 -0.42 -7.16 -8.26
N GLN A 121 -1.23 -6.19 -8.71
CA GLN A 121 -1.09 -5.58 -10.04
C GLN A 121 0.27 -4.90 -10.23
N ARG A 122 0.74 -4.14 -9.24
CA ARG A 122 2.06 -3.49 -9.27
C ARG A 122 3.21 -4.50 -9.32
N ARG A 123 3.08 -5.63 -8.63
CA ARG A 123 4.07 -6.71 -8.68
C ARG A 123 4.15 -7.33 -10.06
N GLU A 124 3.01 -7.55 -10.72
CA GLU A 124 2.95 -8.03 -12.10
C GLU A 124 3.59 -7.03 -13.08
N GLU A 125 3.26 -5.74 -12.93
CA GLU A 125 3.87 -4.66 -13.72
C GLU A 125 5.40 -4.64 -13.57
N ILE A 126 5.91 -4.72 -12.33
CA ILE A 126 7.35 -4.80 -12.06
C ILE A 126 7.98 -6.04 -12.70
N ALA A 127 7.31 -7.19 -12.63
CA ALA A 127 7.81 -8.43 -13.23
C ALA A 127 7.91 -8.30 -14.76
N SER A 128 6.89 -7.72 -15.42
CA SER A 128 6.90 -7.45 -16.86
C SER A 128 8.04 -6.51 -17.25
N LEU A 129 8.20 -5.38 -16.54
CA LEU A 129 9.23 -4.40 -16.83
C LEU A 129 10.66 -4.96 -16.65
N ARG A 130 10.85 -5.86 -15.68
CA ARG A 130 12.13 -6.56 -15.50
C ARG A 130 12.44 -7.49 -16.67
N ALA A 131 11.45 -8.25 -17.15
CA ALA A 131 11.62 -9.08 -18.34
C ALA A 131 12.01 -8.23 -19.56
N ASP A 132 11.30 -7.13 -19.81
CA ASP A 132 11.61 -6.20 -20.91
C ASP A 132 13.03 -5.61 -20.78
N GLN A 133 13.45 -5.30 -19.55
CA GLN A 133 14.79 -4.79 -19.26
C GLN A 133 15.87 -5.83 -19.56
N GLU A 134 15.66 -7.09 -19.16
CA GLU A 134 16.59 -8.21 -19.42
C GLU A 134 16.72 -8.49 -20.92
N GLU A 135 15.60 -8.48 -21.65
CA GLU A 135 15.59 -8.60 -23.11
C GLU A 135 16.35 -7.46 -23.77
N THR A 136 16.06 -6.22 -23.39
CA THR A 136 16.74 -5.02 -23.92
C THR A 136 18.23 -5.07 -23.65
N HIS A 137 18.63 -5.50 -22.45
CA HIS A 137 20.03 -5.66 -22.08
C HIS A 137 20.72 -6.73 -22.95
N SER A 138 20.08 -7.89 -23.13
CA SER A 138 20.59 -8.98 -23.95
C SER A 138 20.78 -8.57 -25.41
N VAL A 139 19.80 -7.88 -26.00
CA VAL A 139 19.89 -7.34 -27.36
C VAL A 139 21.02 -6.30 -27.47
N ARG A 140 21.13 -5.39 -26.49
CA ARG A 140 22.20 -4.39 -26.46
C ARG A 140 23.58 -5.04 -26.44
N VAL A 141 23.80 -6.05 -25.59
CA VAL A 141 25.07 -6.78 -25.50
C VAL A 141 25.41 -7.45 -26.83
N LEU A 142 24.44 -8.11 -27.48
CA LEU A 142 24.62 -8.77 -28.77
C LEU A 142 25.00 -7.76 -29.88
N LEU A 143 24.33 -6.61 -29.95
CA LEU A 143 24.62 -5.57 -30.94
C LEU A 143 25.99 -4.91 -30.72
N LEU A 144 26.42 -4.75 -29.48
CA LEU A 144 27.77 -4.26 -29.18
C LEU A 144 28.84 -5.29 -29.58
N GLY A 145 28.59 -6.58 -29.32
CA GLY A 145 29.47 -7.66 -29.74
C GLY A 145 29.62 -7.74 -31.26
N SER A 146 28.52 -7.63 -32.00
CA SER A 146 28.55 -7.66 -33.47
C SER A 146 29.25 -6.44 -34.08
N LYS A 147 29.13 -5.25 -33.46
CA LYS A 147 29.88 -4.06 -33.88
C LYS A 147 31.39 -4.23 -33.75
N SER A 148 31.86 -4.94 -32.72
CA SER A 148 33.29 -5.25 -32.53
C SER A 148 33.82 -6.19 -33.62
N LEU A 149 33.03 -7.20 -34.00
CA LEU A 149 33.38 -8.15 -35.06
C LEU A 149 33.35 -7.54 -36.47
N ALA A 150 32.54 -6.50 -36.67
CA ALA A 150 32.43 -5.78 -37.94
C ALA A 150 33.52 -4.71 -38.14
N ALA A 151 34.48 -4.59 -37.23
CA ALA A 151 35.69 -3.82 -37.49
C ALA A 151 36.37 -4.38 -38.75
N PRO A 152 36.65 -3.56 -39.79
CA PRO A 152 37.24 -4.04 -41.02
C PRO A 152 38.54 -4.78 -40.68
N ALA A 153 38.64 -6.03 -41.15
CA ALA A 153 39.87 -6.79 -41.03
C ALA A 153 41.04 -5.87 -41.44
N PRO A 154 42.10 -5.75 -40.63
CA PRO A 154 43.29 -5.02 -41.04
C PRO A 154 43.68 -5.54 -42.43
N PRO A 155 44.10 -4.65 -43.36
CA PRO A 155 44.50 -5.08 -44.70
C PRO A 155 45.45 -6.27 -44.57
N PRO A 156 45.29 -7.31 -45.41
CA PRO A 156 46.06 -8.53 -45.27
C PRO A 156 47.54 -8.16 -45.15
N PRO A 157 48.24 -8.61 -44.09
CA PRO A 157 49.68 -8.38 -44.02
C PRO A 157 50.31 -8.92 -45.31
N PRO A 158 51.35 -8.24 -45.84
CA PRO A 158 52.07 -8.73 -47.00
C PRO A 158 52.47 -10.20 -46.77
N PRO A 159 52.43 -11.05 -47.81
CA PRO A 159 52.66 -12.47 -47.68
C PRO A 159 53.99 -12.71 -46.95
N PRO A 160 54.02 -13.57 -45.92
CA PRO A 160 55.26 -13.88 -45.22
C PRO A 160 56.27 -14.48 -46.21
N PRO A 161 57.56 -14.13 -46.11
CA PRO A 161 58.61 -14.88 -46.80
C PRO A 161 58.53 -16.35 -46.38
N SER A 162 58.68 -17.24 -47.36
CA SER A 162 58.56 -18.68 -47.21
C SER A 162 59.32 -19.22 -45.98
N PRO A 163 58.72 -20.18 -45.25
CA PRO A 163 59.35 -20.77 -44.07
C PRO A 163 60.62 -21.50 -44.46
N ARG A 164 61.74 -21.10 -43.86
CA ARG A 164 62.93 -21.95 -43.76
C ARG A 164 62.71 -22.83 -42.53
N ASP A 165 62.75 -24.13 -42.79
CA ASP A 165 62.74 -25.22 -41.82
C ASP A 165 63.65 -24.90 -40.63
N GLU A 166 63.08 -24.77 -39.43
CA GLU A 166 63.77 -25.07 -38.19
C GLU A 166 62.76 -25.47 -37.12
N SER A 167 62.84 -26.76 -36.79
CA SER A 167 62.11 -27.43 -35.73
C SER A 167 62.58 -26.90 -34.38
N GLU A 168 61.68 -26.75 -33.39
CA GLU A 168 61.87 -27.38 -32.07
C GLU A 168 60.61 -27.25 -31.18
N PRO A 169 60.40 -28.21 -30.25
CA PRO A 169 59.24 -28.31 -29.38
C PRO A 169 59.52 -27.73 -27.98
N SER A 170 58.54 -27.06 -27.36
CA SER A 170 58.42 -26.92 -25.90
C SER A 170 57.05 -26.33 -25.60
N ASP A 171 56.13 -27.11 -25.02
CA ASP A 171 56.06 -27.46 -23.59
C ASP A 171 55.58 -26.27 -22.74
N SER A 172 54.62 -26.60 -21.87
CA SER A 172 54.33 -25.94 -20.60
C SER A 172 53.24 -24.86 -20.51
N LYS A 173 52.26 -25.26 -19.68
CA LYS A 173 51.56 -24.51 -18.62
C LYS A 173 50.19 -23.92 -18.93
N GLN A 174 49.22 -24.83 -18.84
CA GLN A 174 48.18 -24.84 -17.81
C GLN A 174 48.31 -23.74 -16.74
N VAL A 175 47.32 -22.86 -16.71
CA VAL A 175 46.93 -22.06 -15.55
C VAL A 175 45.42 -22.14 -15.43
N ASP A 176 45.01 -22.99 -14.49
CA ASP A 176 43.74 -22.96 -13.78
C ASP A 176 43.62 -21.61 -13.05
N ASP A 177 42.72 -20.74 -13.50
CA ASP A 177 42.24 -19.61 -12.71
C ASP A 177 40.79 -19.88 -12.30
N GLY A 178 40.68 -20.49 -11.11
CA GLY A 178 39.43 -20.72 -10.42
C GLY A 178 38.77 -19.41 -10.03
N TRP A 179 37.67 -19.09 -10.69
CA TRP A 179 36.72 -18.11 -10.21
C TRP A 179 35.90 -18.74 -9.09
N LYS A 180 36.22 -18.37 -7.85
CA LYS A 180 35.36 -18.62 -6.69
C LYS A 180 34.10 -17.78 -6.83
N GLU A 181 32.98 -18.44 -7.09
CA GLU A 181 31.65 -17.92 -6.83
C GLU A 181 31.44 -17.89 -5.31
N ASP A 182 31.86 -16.78 -4.69
CA ASP A 182 31.36 -16.35 -3.39
C ASP A 182 30.20 -15.39 -3.64
N THR A 183 28.95 -15.87 -3.55
CA THR A 183 27.81 -15.15 -2.96
C THR A 183 26.57 -16.05 -2.90
N ASP A 184 26.58 -17.00 -1.98
CA ASP A 184 25.35 -17.61 -1.46
C ASP A 184 25.04 -16.91 -0.12
N VAL A 185 24.18 -15.89 -0.16
CA VAL A 185 23.61 -15.28 1.04
C VAL A 185 22.16 -15.75 1.12
N PRO A 186 21.85 -16.75 1.95
CA PRO A 186 20.47 -17.14 2.18
C PRO A 186 19.78 -16.01 2.98
N VAL A 187 18.97 -15.21 2.29
CA VAL A 187 17.98 -14.35 2.95
C VAL A 187 16.96 -15.28 3.61
N THR A 188 17.20 -15.58 4.88
CA THR A 188 16.26 -16.30 5.73
C THR A 188 15.13 -15.32 6.03
N VAL A 189 14.06 -15.39 5.23
CA VAL A 189 12.81 -14.71 5.57
C VAL A 189 12.17 -15.52 6.68
N ASP A 190 12.32 -15.02 7.90
CA ASP A 190 11.66 -15.51 9.11
C ASP A 190 10.14 -15.49 8.89
N ALA A 191 9.58 -16.64 8.53
CA ALA A 191 8.16 -16.86 8.30
C ALA A 191 7.48 -17.48 9.54
N GLY A 192 7.84 -16.98 10.72
CA GLY A 192 7.48 -17.59 12.00
C GLY A 192 6.69 -16.67 12.94
N ALA A 193 5.59 -16.05 12.50
CA ALA A 193 4.78 -15.26 13.44
C ALA A 193 3.30 -15.02 13.08
N ILE A 194 2.59 -15.90 12.35
CA ILE A 194 1.12 -15.74 12.21
C ILE A 194 0.41 -17.09 12.16
N GLU A 195 0.34 -17.81 13.30
CA GLU A 195 -0.75 -18.76 13.52
C GLU A 195 -0.95 -19.05 15.02
N ARG A 196 -1.57 -18.10 15.71
CA ARG A 196 -2.31 -18.33 16.95
C ARG A 196 -3.61 -17.56 16.89
N ALA A 197 -4.63 -18.17 16.29
CA ALA A 197 -6.05 -17.91 16.58
C ALA A 197 -6.93 -18.85 15.74
N ARG A 198 -7.12 -20.08 16.22
CA ARG A 198 -8.34 -20.86 16.02
C ARG A 198 -8.67 -21.59 17.31
#